data_AF-A0A1F5EH56-F1
#
_entry.id   AF-A0A1F5EH56-F1
#
_cell.length_a   1.000
_cell.length_b   1.000
_cell.length_c   1.000
_cell.angle_alpha   90.00
_cell.angle_beta   90.00
_cell.angle_gamma   90.00
#
_symmetry.space_group_name_H-M   'P 1'
#
loop_
_entity.id
_entity.type
_entity.pdbx_description
1 polymer ?
#
loop_
_entity_poly.entity_id
_entity_poly.type
_entity_poly.pdbx_seq_one_letter_code
_entity_poly.pdbx_strand_id
1 'polypeptide(L)'
;MKRLIFLSLILLGITFSQHVFASTVNYQPTPYPLLDKNGDSMSQDLDKVHLWDGWLPSYYYNQEFTRDDKLQLGGWGDQYRIYVKFDIEGLPYDPDDVIMFMKSFDRGDSSTATPFAFCQASSSWDLSLTWNTQPSFSGCWGWYSAPTPGDWWGRYITPMYSDWKDGTSTNYGVMMYPQNTNNNFNVFRSSRYSTASYRPVLQFVFTPTIELKMPLPGNHTWLVTTETGGWDCMGDYDQYHDGTNYFSLDFSWRNQADAGAAVYDESTDDIPILAAGGGKVYQATYSSANGYYVVIDHDGDGNINTGVSTRYLHLKYSPSVTAGNTVQQGALIGYMGDTGLSNGVHLHFGVRYQDSGSSSVNQLSKVTVDGQILKGYQTKCSESNGIPTDWIRYYRSYNTAY
;
A
#
# COMPACT_ATOMS: atom_id res chain seq x y z
N MET A 1 37.75 60.58 17.72
CA MET A 1 36.67 59.69 18.18
C MET A 1 35.77 59.34 17.00
N LYS A 2 35.99 58.20 16.34
CA LYS A 2 35.06 57.64 15.35
C LYS A 2 34.41 56.41 16.00
N ARG A 3 33.09 56.45 16.20
CA ARG A 3 32.31 55.34 16.78
C ARG A 3 32.16 54.23 15.73
N LEU A 4 32.65 53.02 16.05
CA LEU A 4 32.25 51.80 15.36
C LEU A 4 30.82 51.45 15.78
N ILE A 5 29.94 51.22 14.81
CA ILE A 5 28.62 50.64 15.02
C ILE A 5 28.76 49.15 14.71
N PHE A 6 28.58 48.31 15.73
CA PHE A 6 28.46 46.86 15.58
C PHE A 6 27.10 46.54 14.94
N LEU A 7 27.12 45.89 13.77
CA LEU A 7 25.92 45.34 13.15
C LEU A 7 25.77 43.90 13.66
N SER A 8 24.83 43.68 14.59
CA SER A 8 24.45 42.33 15.02
C SER A 8 23.65 41.67 13.89
N LEU A 9 24.23 40.63 13.28
CA LEU A 9 23.53 39.74 12.37
C LEU A 9 22.53 38.90 13.20
N ILE A 10 21.25 39.23 13.12
CA ILE A 10 20.18 38.39 13.67
C ILE A 10 19.97 37.25 12.66
N LEU A 11 20.47 36.07 13.00
CA LEU A 11 20.20 34.83 12.28
C LEU A 11 18.73 34.46 12.53
N LEU A 12 17.83 34.85 11.63
CA LEU A 12 16.43 34.44 11.67
C LEU A 12 16.37 32.97 11.26
N GLY A 13 16.38 32.06 12.24
CA GLY A 13 16.08 30.65 12.00
C GLY A 13 14.63 30.53 11.55
N ILE A 14 14.40 30.40 10.24
CA ILE A 14 13.09 30.08 9.70
C ILE A 14 12.85 28.60 9.98
N THR A 15 12.17 28.30 11.07
CA THR A 15 11.59 26.98 11.30
C THR A 15 10.38 26.84 10.38
N PHE A 16 10.52 26.06 9.31
CA PHE A 16 9.36 25.62 8.54
C PHE A 16 8.56 24.64 9.40
N SER A 17 7.53 25.13 10.09
CA SER A 17 6.47 24.25 10.59
C SER A 17 5.65 23.82 9.38
N GLN A 18 5.91 22.62 8.85
CA GLN A 18 4.95 21.97 7.98
C GLN A 18 3.72 21.67 8.85
N HIS A 19 2.65 22.44 8.68
CA HIS A 19 1.35 22.07 9.22
C HIS A 19 0.89 20.87 8.40
N VAL A 20 1.11 19.67 8.93
CA VAL A 20 0.59 18.46 8.31
C VAL A 20 -0.88 18.35 8.69
N PHE A 21 -1.75 18.42 7.68
CA PHE A 21 -3.19 18.23 7.86
C PHE A 21 -3.53 16.75 7.81
N ALA A 22 -4.67 16.38 8.42
CA ALA A 22 -5.24 15.06 8.24
C ALA A 22 -5.39 14.76 6.74
N SER A 23 -4.90 13.60 6.34
CA SER A 23 -4.90 13.12 4.97
C SER A 23 -5.82 11.92 4.85
N THR A 24 -6.51 11.82 3.70
CA THR A 24 -7.32 10.66 3.36
C THR A 24 -6.56 9.79 2.37
N VAL A 25 -6.23 8.56 2.78
CA VAL A 25 -5.46 7.61 1.96
C VAL A 25 -6.28 6.35 1.73
N ASN A 26 -6.33 5.90 0.48
CA ASN A 26 -6.99 4.67 0.10
C ASN A 26 -5.95 3.55 -0.05
N TYR A 27 -6.09 2.49 0.74
CA TYR A 27 -5.39 1.22 0.55
C TYR A 27 -6.30 0.27 -0.22
N GLN A 28 -5.88 -0.03 -1.44
CA GLN A 28 -6.56 -0.99 -2.30
C GLN A 28 -5.63 -2.19 -2.54
N PRO A 29 -5.81 -3.29 -1.78
CA PRO A 29 -5.00 -4.47 -1.94
C PRO A 29 -5.22 -5.10 -3.32
N THR A 30 -4.14 -5.57 -3.92
CA THR A 30 -4.20 -6.42 -5.10
C THR A 30 -4.46 -7.87 -4.69
N PRO A 31 -5.23 -8.64 -5.47
CA PRO A 31 -5.22 -10.09 -5.32
C PRO A 31 -3.83 -10.60 -5.69
N TYR A 32 -3.31 -11.55 -4.91
CA TYR A 32 -2.06 -12.22 -5.25
C TYR A 32 -2.22 -13.00 -6.58
N PRO A 33 -1.23 -12.94 -7.47
CA PRO A 33 -1.31 -13.62 -8.76
C PRO A 33 -1.41 -15.13 -8.59
N LEU A 34 -2.25 -15.75 -9.42
CA LEU A 34 -2.37 -17.20 -9.49
C LEU A 34 -1.16 -17.87 -10.16
N LEU A 35 -0.46 -17.14 -11.02
CA LEU A 35 0.65 -17.64 -11.83
C LEU A 35 1.83 -16.69 -11.78
N ASP A 36 3.04 -17.25 -11.88
CA ASP A 36 4.28 -16.47 -11.95
C ASP A 36 4.47 -15.89 -13.36
N LYS A 37 5.58 -15.18 -13.59
CA LYS A 37 5.93 -14.62 -14.92
C LYS A 37 6.16 -15.69 -16.01
N ASN A 38 6.36 -16.96 -15.63
CA ASN A 38 6.60 -18.08 -16.53
C ASN A 38 5.29 -18.84 -16.85
N GLY A 39 4.19 -18.49 -16.18
CA GLY A 39 2.89 -19.16 -16.33
C GLY A 39 2.73 -20.39 -15.42
N ASP A 40 3.63 -20.59 -14.46
CA ASP A 40 3.55 -21.65 -13.47
C ASP A 40 2.66 -21.24 -12.29
N SER A 41 1.92 -22.20 -11.73
CA SER A 41 1.13 -22.02 -10.48
C SER A 41 2.00 -21.47 -9.37
N MET A 42 1.78 -20.21 -8.99
CA MET A 42 2.35 -19.71 -7.74
C MET A 42 1.70 -20.47 -6.60
N SER A 43 2.48 -20.81 -5.58
CA SER A 43 1.93 -21.33 -4.33
C SER A 43 0.85 -20.36 -3.85
N GLN A 44 -0.41 -20.79 -3.91
CA GLN A 44 -1.54 -20.14 -3.23
C GLN A 44 -1.39 -20.38 -1.74
N ASP A 45 -0.22 -20.12 -1.18
CA ASP A 45 0.02 -20.19 0.24
C ASP A 45 -1.04 -19.29 0.86
N LEU A 46 -2.02 -19.91 1.51
CA LEU A 46 -3.30 -19.29 1.83
C LEU A 46 -3.13 -18.11 2.80
N ASP A 47 -1.91 -17.92 3.32
CA ASP A 47 -1.47 -16.85 4.21
C ASP A 47 -0.86 -15.62 3.51
N LYS A 48 -0.65 -15.65 2.19
CA LYS A 48 0.06 -14.58 1.43
C LYS A 48 -0.88 -13.66 0.64
N VAL A 49 -2.11 -13.44 1.08
CA VAL A 49 -3.10 -12.66 0.33
C VAL A 49 -3.32 -11.30 1.00
N HIS A 50 -3.22 -10.19 0.25
CA HIS A 50 -3.50 -8.86 0.81
C HIS A 50 -4.99 -8.64 1.19
N LEU A 51 -5.87 -9.47 0.63
CA LEU A 51 -7.31 -9.47 0.87
C LEU A 51 -7.90 -10.86 0.65
N TRP A 52 -8.40 -11.47 1.72
CA TRP A 52 -9.25 -12.65 1.63
C TRP A 52 -10.69 -12.20 1.47
N ASP A 53 -11.29 -12.46 0.32
CA ASP A 53 -12.71 -12.24 0.11
C ASP A 53 -13.36 -13.36 -0.70
N GLY A 54 -14.68 -13.48 -0.50
CA GLY A 54 -15.51 -14.46 -1.20
C GLY A 54 -16.90 -14.55 -0.58
N TRP A 55 -17.69 -15.48 -1.12
CA TRP A 55 -19.04 -15.72 -0.64
C TRP A 55 -19.36 -17.21 -0.55
N LEU A 56 -20.28 -17.56 0.35
CA LEU A 56 -20.58 -18.94 0.71
C LEU A 56 -22.10 -19.18 0.75
N PRO A 57 -22.64 -20.05 -0.12
CA PRO A 57 -24.05 -20.45 -0.11
C PRO A 57 -24.33 -21.57 0.91
N SER A 58 -25.57 -21.64 1.40
CA SER A 58 -25.99 -22.66 2.37
C SER A 58 -26.58 -23.93 1.75
N TYR A 59 -26.89 -23.96 0.44
CA TYR A 59 -27.69 -25.06 -0.12
C TYR A 59 -26.90 -26.33 -0.47
N TYR A 60 -26.91 -27.24 0.51
CA TYR A 60 -27.04 -28.70 0.49
C TYR A 60 -26.17 -29.63 -0.35
N TYR A 61 -25.45 -29.24 -1.42
CA TYR A 61 -24.36 -30.04 -1.99
C TYR A 61 -23.31 -29.13 -2.66
N ASN A 62 -22.02 -29.39 -2.34
CA ASN A 62 -20.82 -28.65 -2.76
C ASN A 62 -20.69 -27.23 -2.17
N GLN A 63 -20.81 -27.11 -0.84
CA GLN A 63 -20.69 -25.91 0.02
C GLN A 63 -19.31 -25.22 -0.05
N GLU A 64 -18.84 -24.89 -1.23
CA GLU A 64 -17.50 -24.36 -1.46
C GLU A 64 -17.51 -22.84 -1.40
N PHE A 65 -16.52 -22.29 -0.70
CA PHE A 65 -16.24 -20.88 -0.68
C PHE A 65 -15.93 -20.38 -2.09
N THR A 66 -16.79 -19.52 -2.62
CA THR A 66 -16.67 -19.01 -3.98
C THR A 66 -15.82 -17.74 -3.99
N ARG A 67 -14.79 -17.73 -4.85
CA ARG A 67 -13.85 -16.62 -5.06
C ARG A 67 -13.83 -16.18 -6.52
N ASP A 68 -14.92 -15.59 -6.98
CA ASP A 68 -15.05 -15.02 -8.32
C ASP A 68 -14.90 -13.49 -8.29
N ASP A 69 -15.30 -12.80 -9.37
CA ASP A 69 -15.19 -11.34 -9.54
C ASP A 69 -16.27 -10.54 -8.76
N LYS A 70 -17.06 -11.23 -7.93
CA LYS A 70 -18.15 -10.67 -7.14
C LYS A 70 -18.20 -11.23 -5.71
N LEU A 71 -18.90 -10.51 -4.85
CA LEU A 71 -19.31 -10.92 -3.51
C LEU A 71 -20.83 -10.90 -3.48
N GLN A 72 -21.45 -12.00 -3.06
CA GLN A 72 -22.89 -12.19 -3.16
C GLN A 72 -23.53 -12.48 -1.81
N LEU A 73 -24.61 -11.76 -1.52
CA LEU A 73 -25.40 -11.88 -0.29
C LEU A 73 -26.88 -11.97 -0.64
N GLY A 74 -27.65 -12.82 0.05
CA GLY A 74 -29.06 -13.05 -0.28
C GLY A 74 -29.46 -14.53 -0.32
N GLY A 75 -30.35 -14.90 -1.24
CA GLY A 75 -30.66 -16.30 -1.55
C GLY A 75 -31.96 -16.56 -2.32
N TRP A 76 -32.23 -17.86 -2.52
CA TRP A 76 -33.46 -18.45 -3.09
C TRP A 76 -34.13 -19.41 -2.09
N GLY A 77 -34.21 -19.01 -0.83
CA GLY A 77 -34.65 -19.81 0.32
C GLY A 77 -33.50 -20.33 1.15
N ASP A 78 -32.29 -20.36 0.57
CA ASP A 78 -30.99 -20.60 1.18
C ASP A 78 -30.28 -19.27 1.52
N GLN A 79 -29.13 -19.32 2.21
CA GLN A 79 -28.38 -18.13 2.61
C GLN A 79 -27.04 -18.04 1.89
N TYR A 80 -26.73 -16.85 1.38
CA TYR A 80 -25.45 -16.49 0.79
C TYR A 80 -24.79 -15.47 1.71
N ARG A 81 -23.60 -15.79 2.23
CA ARG A 81 -22.83 -14.93 3.15
C ARG A 81 -21.58 -14.44 2.47
N ILE A 82 -21.20 -13.20 2.75
CA ILE A 82 -19.94 -12.60 2.27
C ILE A 82 -18.94 -12.63 3.42
N TYR A 83 -17.68 -12.93 3.12
CA TYR A 83 -16.56 -12.86 4.06
C TYR A 83 -15.47 -11.99 3.47
N VAL A 84 -14.91 -11.09 4.27
CA VAL A 84 -13.81 -10.20 3.87
C VAL A 84 -12.82 -10.03 5.01
N LYS A 85 -11.54 -10.23 4.76
CA LYS A 85 -10.44 -9.97 5.71
C LYS A 85 -9.32 -9.29 4.93
N PHE A 86 -8.97 -8.07 5.34
CA PHE A 86 -7.79 -7.38 4.80
C PHE A 86 -6.54 -7.84 5.55
N ASP A 87 -5.44 -7.98 4.84
CA ASP A 87 -4.11 -7.89 5.45
C ASP A 87 -3.92 -6.46 5.95
N ILE A 88 -3.60 -6.32 7.24
CA ILE A 88 -3.44 -5.04 7.92
C ILE A 88 -2.00 -4.80 8.41
N GLU A 89 -1.08 -5.71 8.08
CA GLU A 89 0.33 -5.55 8.36
C GLU A 89 0.89 -4.36 7.57
N GLY A 90 1.74 -3.56 8.22
CA GLY A 90 2.29 -2.33 7.64
C GLY A 90 1.29 -1.19 7.38
N LEU A 91 -0.02 -1.39 7.58
CA LEU A 91 -1.05 -0.34 7.49
C LEU A 91 -1.03 0.60 8.71
N PRO A 92 -1.58 1.82 8.61
CA PRO A 92 -1.52 2.85 9.67
C PRO A 92 -1.89 2.33 11.06
N TYR A 93 -1.05 2.61 12.06
CA TYR A 93 -1.42 2.46 13.48
C TYR A 93 -2.14 3.71 13.98
N ASP A 94 -3.19 3.53 14.77
CA ASP A 94 -3.99 4.62 15.36
C ASP A 94 -4.47 5.68 14.33
N PRO A 95 -5.09 5.29 13.20
CA PRO A 95 -5.76 6.25 12.32
C PRO A 95 -6.96 6.89 13.04
N ASP A 96 -7.30 8.12 12.66
CA ASP A 96 -8.50 8.81 13.14
C ASP A 96 -9.76 8.06 12.69
N ASP A 97 -9.80 7.72 11.40
CA ASP A 97 -10.88 6.93 10.80
C ASP A 97 -10.35 5.79 9.92
N VAL A 98 -11.05 4.65 9.96
CA VAL A 98 -10.93 3.55 9.02
C VAL A 98 -12.30 3.21 8.48
N ILE A 99 -12.46 3.32 7.16
CA ILE A 99 -13.72 3.03 6.47
C ILE A 99 -13.47 1.95 5.42
N MET A 100 -14.18 0.84 5.53
CA MET A 100 -14.20 -0.21 4.53
C MET A 100 -15.24 0.12 3.47
N PHE A 101 -14.82 0.17 2.21
CA PHE A 101 -15.68 0.44 1.06
C PHE A 101 -15.79 -0.77 0.14
N MET A 102 -17.01 -1.06 -0.31
CA MET A 102 -17.30 -2.04 -1.35
C MET A 102 -18.22 -1.46 -2.41
N LYS A 103 -17.93 -1.73 -3.68
CA LYS A 103 -18.68 -1.20 -4.81
C LYS A 103 -19.86 -2.10 -5.12
N SER A 104 -21.10 -1.61 -4.94
CA SER A 104 -22.29 -2.35 -5.35
C SER A 104 -22.43 -2.34 -6.88
N PHE A 105 -23.12 -3.32 -7.44
CA PHE A 105 -23.50 -3.33 -8.86
C PHE A 105 -24.86 -4.00 -9.06
N ASP A 106 -25.42 -3.82 -10.26
CA ASP A 106 -26.69 -4.45 -10.61
C ASP A 106 -26.44 -5.94 -10.92
N ARG A 107 -27.25 -6.82 -10.32
CA ARG A 107 -27.15 -8.25 -10.53
C ARG A 107 -27.59 -8.66 -11.96
N GLY A 108 -28.41 -7.85 -12.61
CA GLY A 108 -28.89 -8.07 -13.97
C GLY A 108 -30.03 -9.08 -14.09
N ASP A 109 -30.76 -9.33 -12.99
CA ASP A 109 -31.91 -10.26 -12.96
C ASP A 109 -33.10 -9.64 -12.20
N SER A 110 -34.19 -10.40 -12.08
CA SER A 110 -35.42 -9.96 -11.41
C SER A 110 -35.41 -10.14 -9.89
N SER A 111 -34.24 -10.31 -9.27
CA SER A 111 -34.14 -10.37 -7.82
C SER A 111 -34.34 -9.00 -7.18
N THR A 112 -34.73 -8.99 -5.91
CA THR A 112 -34.94 -7.75 -5.14
C THR A 112 -33.87 -7.56 -4.08
N ALA A 113 -33.60 -6.32 -3.70
CA ALA A 113 -32.59 -6.06 -2.66
C ALA A 113 -33.05 -6.55 -1.28
N THR A 114 -32.11 -6.88 -0.39
CA THR A 114 -32.41 -7.24 1.01
C THR A 114 -31.60 -6.38 1.98
N PRO A 115 -32.15 -5.98 3.13
CA PRO A 115 -31.30 -5.53 4.22
C PRO A 115 -30.37 -6.66 4.66
N PHE A 116 -29.27 -6.31 5.31
CA PHE A 116 -28.26 -7.26 5.73
C PHE A 116 -27.51 -6.81 6.98
N ALA A 117 -26.92 -7.76 7.70
CA ALA A 117 -26.07 -7.49 8.84
C ALA A 117 -24.60 -7.45 8.42
N PHE A 118 -23.79 -6.68 9.15
CA PHE A 118 -22.33 -6.66 9.06
C PHE A 118 -21.78 -6.93 10.46
N CYS A 119 -20.93 -7.94 10.57
CA CYS A 119 -20.44 -8.47 11.85
C CYS A 119 -18.94 -8.72 11.80
N GLN A 120 -18.31 -8.69 12.97
CA GLN A 120 -16.95 -9.16 13.14
C GLN A 120 -16.94 -10.68 13.21
N ALA A 121 -16.01 -11.32 12.49
CA ALA A 121 -15.73 -12.74 12.69
C ALA A 121 -15.00 -12.94 14.02
N SER A 122 -15.39 -13.97 14.79
CA SER A 122 -14.84 -14.25 16.13
C SER A 122 -13.98 -15.51 16.20
N SER A 123 -13.80 -16.20 15.08
CA SER A 123 -12.89 -17.35 14.95
C SER A 123 -12.20 -17.34 13.58
N SER A 124 -11.08 -18.07 13.48
CA SER A 124 -10.32 -18.20 12.24
C SER A 124 -11.15 -18.83 11.12
N TRP A 125 -10.79 -18.45 9.90
CA TRP A 125 -11.25 -19.05 8.67
C TRP A 125 -10.20 -18.82 7.58
N ASP A 126 -10.22 -19.68 6.57
CA ASP A 126 -9.36 -19.60 5.40
C ASP A 126 -10.19 -19.84 4.13
N LEU A 127 -9.53 -20.01 2.99
CA LEU A 127 -10.20 -20.16 1.69
C LEU A 127 -10.79 -21.56 1.47
N SER A 128 -10.55 -22.52 2.36
CA SER A 128 -11.18 -23.85 2.37
C SER A 128 -12.53 -23.87 3.10
N LEU A 129 -13.03 -22.68 3.46
CA LEU A 129 -14.29 -22.50 4.19
C LEU A 129 -15.44 -23.29 3.57
N THR A 130 -16.18 -23.98 4.42
CA THR A 130 -17.46 -24.61 4.07
C THR A 130 -18.55 -24.05 4.96
N TRP A 131 -19.82 -24.31 4.60
CA TRP A 131 -20.94 -23.85 5.43
C TRP A 131 -20.86 -24.37 6.88
N ASN A 132 -20.33 -25.57 7.07
CA ASN A 132 -20.22 -26.20 8.40
C ASN A 132 -18.97 -25.76 9.17
N THR A 133 -17.94 -25.27 8.48
CA THR A 133 -16.68 -24.79 9.09
C THR A 133 -16.60 -23.27 9.18
N GLN A 134 -17.70 -22.58 8.84
CA GLN A 134 -17.76 -21.12 8.87
C GLN A 134 -17.47 -20.54 10.26
N PRO A 135 -16.84 -19.36 10.35
CA PRO A 135 -16.49 -18.78 11.63
C PRO A 135 -17.74 -18.39 12.43
N SER A 136 -17.60 -18.39 13.74
CA SER A 136 -18.54 -17.70 14.61
C SER A 136 -18.45 -16.19 14.38
N PHE A 137 -19.50 -15.45 14.77
CA PHE A 137 -19.55 -14.00 14.60
C PHE A 137 -20.07 -13.31 15.86
N SER A 138 -19.59 -12.10 16.08
CA SER A 138 -19.96 -11.23 17.19
C SER A 138 -20.05 -9.78 16.70
N GLY A 139 -20.50 -8.88 17.57
CA GLY A 139 -20.46 -7.43 17.28
C GLY A 139 -21.27 -7.01 16.05
N CYS A 140 -22.38 -7.70 15.73
CA CYS A 140 -23.22 -7.34 14.59
C CYS A 140 -23.88 -5.97 14.79
N TRP A 141 -23.59 -5.02 13.92
CA TRP A 141 -24.04 -3.63 14.05
C TRP A 141 -25.41 -3.37 13.42
N GLY A 142 -26.38 -4.20 13.79
CA GLY A 142 -27.76 -4.07 13.32
C GLY A 142 -27.97 -4.42 11.85
N TRP A 143 -29.13 -4.00 11.33
CA TRP A 143 -29.55 -4.23 9.95
C TRP A 143 -29.34 -3.00 9.10
N TYR A 144 -28.79 -3.21 7.92
CA TYR A 144 -28.45 -2.16 7.00
C TYR A 144 -29.23 -2.29 5.70
N SER A 145 -29.75 -1.17 5.21
CA SER A 145 -30.37 -1.11 3.90
C SER A 145 -29.37 -1.49 2.81
N ALA A 146 -29.89 -2.17 1.78
CA ALA A 146 -29.11 -2.42 0.57
C ALA A 146 -28.70 -1.08 -0.08
N PRO A 147 -27.44 -0.94 -0.53
CA PRO A 147 -27.03 0.22 -1.31
C PRO A 147 -27.70 0.22 -2.67
N THR A 148 -27.90 1.39 -3.27
CA THR A 148 -28.28 1.51 -4.68
C THR A 148 -27.21 0.83 -5.54
N PRO A 149 -27.58 -0.01 -6.53
CA PRO A 149 -26.63 -0.52 -7.50
C PRO A 149 -25.89 0.63 -8.19
N GLY A 150 -24.55 0.57 -8.23
CA GLY A 150 -23.76 1.67 -8.79
C GLY A 150 -23.18 2.63 -7.74
N ASP A 151 -23.56 2.50 -6.47
CA ASP A 151 -22.95 3.26 -5.37
C ASP A 151 -21.75 2.53 -4.71
N TRP A 152 -21.00 3.28 -3.92
CA TRP A 152 -20.08 2.72 -2.93
C TRP A 152 -20.81 2.57 -1.60
N TRP A 153 -20.68 1.39 -0.99
CA TRP A 153 -21.17 1.15 0.35
C TRP A 153 -19.99 1.17 1.32
N GLY A 154 -19.99 2.13 2.23
CA GLY A 154 -18.94 2.33 3.23
C GLY A 154 -19.37 1.90 4.63
N ARG A 155 -18.43 1.34 5.40
CA ARG A 155 -18.60 1.08 6.83
C ARG A 155 -17.43 1.57 7.65
N TYR A 156 -17.75 2.36 8.65
CA TYR A 156 -16.83 2.75 9.70
C TYR A 156 -16.43 1.51 10.51
N ILE A 157 -15.15 1.16 10.48
CA ILE A 157 -14.59 -0.01 11.16
C ILE A 157 -13.47 0.37 12.13
N THR A 158 -13.23 1.65 12.40
CA THR A 158 -12.12 2.12 13.26
C THR A 158 -12.00 1.35 14.57
N PRO A 159 -13.08 1.09 15.36
CA PRO A 159 -12.94 0.38 16.63
C PRO A 159 -12.41 -1.05 16.44
N MET A 160 -12.95 -1.77 15.44
CA MET A 160 -12.48 -3.12 15.11
C MET A 160 -11.04 -3.12 14.62
N TYR A 161 -10.70 -2.17 13.76
CA TYR A 161 -9.36 -2.03 13.20
C TYR A 161 -8.33 -1.71 14.29
N SER A 162 -8.66 -0.82 15.22
CA SER A 162 -7.79 -0.49 16.36
C SER A 162 -7.55 -1.71 17.25
N ASP A 163 -8.60 -2.45 17.60
CA ASP A 163 -8.48 -3.70 18.37
C ASP A 163 -7.63 -4.76 17.64
N TRP A 164 -7.67 -4.78 16.31
CA TRP A 164 -6.83 -5.66 15.50
C TRP A 164 -5.37 -5.22 15.46
N LYS A 165 -5.10 -3.91 15.41
CA LYS A 165 -3.73 -3.37 15.31
C LYS A 165 -3.01 -3.40 16.65
N ASP A 166 -3.70 -3.19 17.76
CA ASP A 166 -3.10 -3.24 19.10
C ASP A 166 -3.05 -4.66 19.69
N GLY A 167 -3.70 -5.63 19.04
CA GLY A 167 -3.72 -7.03 19.43
C GLY A 167 -4.76 -7.38 20.50
N THR A 168 -5.65 -6.44 20.87
CA THR A 168 -6.80 -6.68 21.77
C THR A 168 -7.72 -7.76 21.19
N SER A 169 -7.88 -7.79 19.87
CA SER A 169 -8.62 -8.82 19.14
C SER A 169 -7.80 -9.34 17.95
N THR A 170 -7.90 -10.63 17.66
CA THR A 170 -7.33 -11.17 16.42
C THR A 170 -8.13 -10.70 15.20
N ASN A 171 -7.43 -10.28 14.13
CA ASN A 171 -8.06 -9.96 12.86
C ASN A 171 -8.56 -11.23 12.15
N TYR A 172 -9.82 -11.57 12.38
CA TYR A 172 -10.54 -12.56 11.58
C TYR A 172 -11.39 -11.91 10.47
N GLY A 173 -11.32 -10.60 10.28
CA GLY A 173 -12.12 -9.89 9.30
C GLY A 173 -13.62 -9.82 9.65
N VAL A 174 -14.43 -9.72 8.60
CA VAL A 174 -15.86 -9.40 8.68
C VAL A 174 -16.70 -10.38 7.88
N MET A 175 -17.94 -10.53 8.31
CA MET A 175 -18.95 -11.34 7.64
C MET A 175 -20.24 -10.54 7.46
N MET A 176 -20.92 -10.76 6.34
CA MET A 176 -22.24 -10.19 6.06
C MET A 176 -23.23 -11.29 5.74
N TYR A 177 -24.46 -11.17 6.27
CA TYR A 177 -25.56 -12.11 5.98
C TYR A 177 -26.89 -11.39 5.76
N PRO A 178 -27.77 -11.96 4.92
CA PRO A 178 -29.01 -11.30 4.50
C PRO A 178 -30.12 -11.42 5.54
N GLN A 179 -31.03 -10.44 5.54
CA GLN A 179 -32.29 -10.52 6.30
C GLN A 179 -33.31 -11.41 5.59
N ASN A 180 -33.47 -11.22 4.28
CA ASN A 180 -34.43 -11.93 3.44
C ASN A 180 -33.69 -12.76 2.40
N THR A 181 -34.24 -13.92 2.09
CA THR A 181 -33.62 -14.90 1.17
C THR A 181 -34.59 -15.41 0.12
N ASN A 182 -35.77 -14.81 -0.06
CA ASN A 182 -36.74 -15.31 -1.04
C ASN A 182 -36.60 -14.55 -2.35
N ASN A 183 -35.64 -14.95 -3.18
CA ASN A 183 -35.25 -14.23 -4.39
C ASN A 183 -34.83 -12.78 -4.07
N ASN A 184 -33.99 -12.65 -3.05
CA ASN A 184 -33.41 -11.38 -2.66
C ASN A 184 -31.89 -11.44 -2.75
N PHE A 185 -31.25 -10.43 -3.34
CA PHE A 185 -29.81 -10.37 -3.47
C PHE A 185 -29.24 -8.95 -3.42
N ASN A 186 -28.05 -8.85 -2.84
CA ASN A 186 -27.13 -7.73 -3.01
C ASN A 186 -25.81 -8.28 -3.56
N VAL A 187 -25.17 -7.54 -4.47
CA VAL A 187 -23.88 -7.92 -5.04
C VAL A 187 -22.88 -6.78 -4.99
N PHE A 188 -21.62 -7.11 -4.69
CA PHE A 188 -20.50 -6.18 -4.62
C PHE A 188 -19.33 -6.70 -5.46
N ARG A 189 -18.47 -5.81 -5.95
CA ARG A 189 -17.22 -6.22 -6.61
C ARG A 189 -16.26 -6.81 -5.59
N SER A 190 -15.62 -7.92 -5.95
CA SER A 190 -14.56 -8.54 -5.15
C SER A 190 -13.18 -7.98 -5.52
N SER A 191 -12.16 -8.40 -4.79
CA SER A 191 -10.74 -8.18 -5.07
C SER A 191 -10.32 -8.66 -6.47
N ARG A 192 -11.05 -9.62 -7.04
CA ARG A 192 -10.76 -10.23 -8.35
C ARG A 192 -11.41 -9.52 -9.53
N TYR A 193 -12.24 -8.50 -9.29
CA TYR A 193 -12.87 -7.76 -10.38
C TYR A 193 -11.83 -7.11 -11.30
N SER A 194 -12.06 -7.14 -12.62
CA SER A 194 -11.05 -6.75 -13.61
C SER A 194 -10.66 -5.27 -13.53
N THR A 195 -11.61 -4.38 -13.22
CA THR A 195 -11.35 -2.94 -13.07
C THR A 195 -10.92 -2.63 -11.64
N ALA A 196 -9.63 -2.34 -11.45
CA ALA A 196 -9.04 -2.09 -10.13
C ALA A 196 -9.81 -1.02 -9.33
N SER A 197 -10.18 0.10 -9.96
CA SER A 197 -10.87 1.22 -9.29
C SER A 197 -12.23 0.88 -8.68
N TYR A 198 -12.78 -0.32 -8.91
CA TYR A 198 -14.05 -0.78 -8.31
C TYR A 198 -13.88 -1.87 -7.25
N ARG A 199 -12.66 -2.34 -6.99
CA ARG A 199 -12.39 -3.37 -5.97
C ARG A 199 -12.53 -2.81 -4.56
N PRO A 200 -12.72 -3.65 -3.52
CA PRO A 200 -12.78 -3.20 -2.13
C PRO A 200 -11.57 -2.34 -1.72
N VAL A 201 -11.81 -1.36 -0.85
CA VAL A 201 -10.80 -0.39 -0.39
C VAL A 201 -10.93 -0.19 1.12
N LEU A 202 -9.80 -0.10 1.82
CA LEU A 202 -9.74 0.54 3.14
C LEU A 202 -9.33 1.99 2.96
N GLN A 203 -10.17 2.91 3.42
CA GLN A 203 -9.86 4.31 3.50
C GLN A 203 -9.40 4.64 4.92
N PHE A 204 -8.28 5.33 5.02
CA PHE A 204 -7.71 5.81 6.26
C PHE A 204 -7.77 7.33 6.30
N VAL A 205 -8.13 7.89 7.45
CA VAL A 205 -7.92 9.29 7.79
C VAL A 205 -6.92 9.34 8.93
N PHE A 206 -5.81 10.03 8.73
CA PHE A 206 -4.77 10.22 9.76
C PHE A 206 -3.94 11.45 9.43
N THR A 207 -3.22 11.99 10.39
CA THR A 207 -2.15 12.97 10.12
C THR A 207 -0.86 12.22 9.76
N PRO A 208 -0.33 12.33 8.53
CA PRO A 208 0.92 11.67 8.17
C PRO A 208 2.09 12.10 9.04
N THR A 209 3.01 11.18 9.32
CA THR A 209 4.28 11.53 9.97
C THR A 209 5.13 12.40 9.04
N ILE A 210 5.12 12.07 7.74
CA ILE A 210 5.71 12.88 6.68
C ILE A 210 5.03 12.52 5.35
N GLU A 211 4.88 13.52 4.48
CA GLU A 211 4.53 13.31 3.07
C GLU A 211 5.81 13.41 2.24
N LEU A 212 6.16 12.31 1.58
CA LEU A 212 7.25 12.20 0.63
C LEU A 212 6.68 12.15 -0.80
N LYS A 213 7.55 12.35 -1.78
CA LYS A 213 7.27 12.09 -3.21
C LYS A 213 8.03 10.88 -3.67
N MET A 214 7.53 10.20 -4.70
CA MET A 214 8.30 9.12 -5.32
C MET A 214 9.68 9.65 -5.76
N PRO A 215 10.79 8.97 -5.47
CA PRO A 215 12.14 9.51 -5.69
C PRO A 215 12.60 9.47 -7.16
N LEU A 216 11.65 9.54 -8.10
CA LEU A 216 11.84 9.37 -9.53
C LEU A 216 11.14 10.50 -10.29
N PRO A 217 11.55 10.83 -11.53
CA PRO A 217 10.94 11.88 -12.32
C PRO A 217 9.42 11.75 -12.44
N GLY A 218 8.72 12.86 -12.24
CA GLY A 218 7.29 12.99 -12.50
C GLY A 218 6.95 12.90 -13.98
N ASN A 219 5.66 12.90 -14.31
CA ASN A 219 5.13 12.63 -15.67
C ASN A 219 5.54 11.26 -16.23
N HIS A 220 5.89 10.35 -15.35
CA HIS A 220 6.17 8.95 -15.65
C HIS A 220 5.42 8.10 -14.66
N THR A 221 5.08 6.89 -15.10
CA THR A 221 4.71 5.84 -14.19
C THR A 221 5.84 4.83 -14.13
N TRP A 222 6.19 4.40 -12.92
CA TRP A 222 7.36 3.56 -12.63
C TRP A 222 6.93 2.20 -12.13
N LEU A 223 7.61 1.18 -12.61
CA LEU A 223 7.36 -0.19 -12.20
C LEU A 223 7.94 -0.45 -10.80
N VAL A 224 7.09 -0.88 -9.86
CA VAL A 224 7.52 -1.49 -8.59
C VAL A 224 7.75 -3.00 -8.80
N THR A 225 8.96 -3.47 -8.53
CA THR A 225 9.34 -4.90 -8.68
C THR A 225 9.37 -5.66 -7.37
N THR A 226 9.58 -4.95 -6.25
CA THR A 226 9.56 -5.50 -4.89
C THR A 226 8.79 -4.54 -4.01
N GLU A 227 7.79 -5.06 -3.30
CA GLU A 227 6.94 -4.29 -2.39
C GLU A 227 7.40 -4.33 -0.94
N THR A 228 6.79 -3.48 -0.11
CA THR A 228 6.94 -3.57 1.35
C THR A 228 6.36 -4.89 1.85
N GLY A 229 7.19 -5.69 2.53
CA GLY A 229 6.90 -7.10 2.77
C GLY A 229 7.80 -8.04 1.99
N GLY A 230 8.71 -7.53 1.16
CA GLY A 230 9.71 -8.38 0.50
C GLY A 230 9.24 -9.13 -0.72
N TRP A 231 7.96 -9.04 -1.06
CA TRP A 231 7.43 -9.85 -2.12
C TRP A 231 7.76 -9.23 -3.48
N ASP A 232 8.25 -10.06 -4.38
CA ASP A 232 8.49 -9.66 -5.75
C ASP A 232 7.37 -10.13 -6.69
N CYS A 233 7.46 -9.71 -7.95
CA CYS A 233 6.52 -10.14 -8.97
C CYS A 233 6.66 -11.61 -9.44
N MET A 234 7.41 -12.45 -8.72
CA MET A 234 7.48 -13.90 -8.88
C MET A 234 6.95 -14.63 -7.65
N GLY A 235 6.53 -13.89 -6.62
CA GLY A 235 6.13 -14.47 -5.34
C GLY A 235 7.32 -14.96 -4.53
N ASP A 236 8.54 -14.49 -4.81
CA ASP A 236 9.70 -14.70 -3.97
C ASP A 236 9.69 -13.69 -2.82
N TYR A 237 10.08 -14.16 -1.63
CA TYR A 237 10.10 -13.34 -0.41
C TYR A 237 11.52 -12.86 -0.11
N ASP A 238 11.66 -11.54 -0.03
CA ASP A 238 12.84 -10.82 0.43
C ASP A 238 12.59 -10.12 1.77
N GLN A 239 13.01 -10.76 2.86
CA GLN A 239 12.89 -10.21 4.22
C GLN A 239 13.60 -8.85 4.45
N TYR A 240 14.34 -8.31 3.48
CA TYR A 240 15.07 -7.04 3.61
C TYR A 240 14.23 -5.80 3.28
N HIS A 241 12.95 -5.93 2.90
CA HIS A 241 12.11 -4.79 2.48
C HIS A 241 11.00 -4.40 3.46
N ASP A 242 10.93 -5.05 4.61
CA ASP A 242 10.16 -4.59 5.74
C ASP A 242 10.74 -5.05 7.08
N GLY A 243 10.41 -4.30 8.12
CA GLY A 243 10.80 -4.60 9.48
C GLY A 243 10.13 -3.65 10.46
N THR A 244 10.52 -3.74 11.72
CA THR A 244 9.89 -2.94 12.79
C THR A 244 10.18 -1.45 12.72
N ASN A 245 11.18 -1.03 11.95
CA ASN A 245 11.60 0.37 11.83
C ASN A 245 12.10 0.73 10.42
N TYR A 246 11.81 -0.10 9.41
CA TYR A 246 12.05 0.24 8.00
C TYR A 246 11.02 -0.40 7.08
N PHE A 247 10.74 0.29 5.97
CA PHE A 247 10.08 -0.26 4.79
C PHE A 247 10.93 0.10 3.57
N SER A 248 11.02 -0.81 2.60
CA SER A 248 11.68 -0.53 1.33
C SER A 248 10.80 -0.93 0.14
N LEU A 249 11.14 -0.36 -1.01
CA LEU A 249 10.54 -0.61 -2.31
C LEU A 249 11.66 -0.68 -3.34
N ASP A 250 11.53 -1.57 -4.33
CA ASP A 250 12.39 -1.55 -5.50
C ASP A 250 11.62 -1.02 -6.71
N PHE A 251 12.14 0.04 -7.29
CA PHE A 251 11.64 0.60 -8.55
C PHE A 251 12.56 0.20 -9.69
N SER A 252 12.00 -0.47 -10.69
CA SER A 252 12.72 -0.78 -11.93
C SER A 252 12.94 0.47 -12.77
N TRP A 253 14.00 0.47 -13.59
CA TRP A 253 14.21 1.44 -14.67
C TRP A 253 13.03 1.50 -15.64
N ARG A 254 12.25 0.41 -15.77
CA ARG A 254 11.11 0.35 -16.67
C ARG A 254 10.07 1.38 -16.27
N ASN A 255 9.77 2.26 -17.21
CA ASN A 255 8.84 3.36 -17.03
C ASN A 255 7.92 3.47 -18.25
N GLN A 256 6.79 4.12 -18.06
CA GLN A 256 5.89 4.52 -19.14
C GLN A 256 5.76 6.03 -19.10
N ALA A 257 5.82 6.63 -20.28
CA ALA A 257 5.57 8.05 -20.43
C ALA A 257 4.12 8.37 -20.10
N ASP A 258 3.94 9.45 -19.35
CA ASP A 258 2.65 10.06 -19.10
C ASP A 258 2.71 11.55 -19.48
N ALA A 259 1.57 12.14 -19.81
CA ALA A 259 1.47 13.56 -20.17
C ALA A 259 2.48 14.06 -21.24
N GLY A 260 2.93 13.17 -22.15
CA GLY A 260 3.82 13.51 -23.27
C GLY A 260 5.32 13.48 -22.95
N ALA A 261 5.75 12.92 -21.83
CA ALA A 261 7.16 12.69 -21.52
C ALA A 261 7.82 11.68 -22.50
N ALA A 262 9.16 11.67 -22.56
CA ALA A 262 9.91 10.63 -23.24
C ALA A 262 10.19 9.47 -22.27
N VAL A 263 10.03 8.23 -22.71
CA VAL A 263 10.38 7.05 -21.90
C VAL A 263 11.90 7.01 -21.71
N TYR A 264 12.35 6.78 -20.48
CA TYR A 264 13.77 6.52 -20.22
C TYR A 264 14.17 5.11 -20.64
N ASP A 265 15.34 4.97 -21.25
CA ASP A 265 16.01 3.71 -21.58
C ASP A 265 17.28 3.56 -20.72
N GLU A 266 17.37 2.46 -19.95
CA GLU A 266 18.51 2.21 -19.05
C GLU A 266 19.87 2.19 -19.77
N SER A 267 19.89 1.85 -21.06
CA SER A 267 21.11 1.64 -21.84
C SER A 267 21.68 2.94 -22.39
N THR A 268 20.83 3.95 -22.60
CA THR A 268 21.22 5.23 -23.20
C THR A 268 21.09 6.42 -22.27
N ASP A 269 20.22 6.32 -21.25
CA ASP A 269 19.85 7.45 -20.43
C ASP A 269 20.45 7.39 -19.01
N ASP A 270 20.59 8.56 -18.42
CA ASP A 270 20.82 8.72 -17.00
C ASP A 270 19.47 9.02 -16.33
N ILE A 271 18.86 7.98 -15.74
CA ILE A 271 17.56 8.08 -15.05
C ILE A 271 17.76 8.83 -13.73
N PRO A 272 17.22 10.05 -13.56
CA PRO A 272 17.43 10.84 -12.36
C PRO A 272 16.84 10.15 -11.11
N ILE A 273 17.54 10.26 -9.99
CA ILE A 273 17.01 9.96 -8.67
C ILE A 273 16.94 11.27 -7.90
N LEU A 274 15.75 11.56 -7.40
CA LEU A 274 15.41 12.81 -6.75
C LEU A 274 15.19 12.58 -5.24
N ALA A 275 15.52 13.59 -4.43
CA ALA A 275 15.17 13.57 -3.01
C ALA A 275 13.65 13.46 -2.85
N ALA A 276 13.19 12.42 -2.14
CA ALA A 276 11.77 12.17 -1.86
C ALA A 276 11.16 13.25 -0.96
N GLY A 277 11.98 13.93 -0.16
CA GLY A 277 11.60 15.02 0.72
C GLY A 277 12.81 15.90 1.01
N GLY A 278 12.56 17.13 1.50
CA GLY A 278 13.63 18.01 1.95
C GLY A 278 14.31 17.46 3.22
N GLY A 279 15.56 17.80 3.43
CA GLY A 279 16.30 17.30 4.58
C GLY A 279 17.80 17.57 4.52
N LYS A 280 18.53 16.97 5.45
CA LYS A 280 20.00 17.01 5.51
C LYS A 280 20.56 15.68 5.01
N VAL A 281 21.49 15.74 4.07
CA VAL A 281 22.20 14.55 3.58
C VAL A 281 23.07 14.03 4.73
N TYR A 282 22.72 12.87 5.28
CA TYR A 282 23.44 12.21 6.35
C TYR A 282 24.66 11.45 5.79
N GLN A 283 24.46 10.70 4.71
CA GLN A 283 25.51 9.95 4.01
C GLN A 283 25.34 10.09 2.50
N ALA A 284 26.46 10.16 1.79
CA ALA A 284 26.54 10.10 0.34
C ALA A 284 27.89 9.48 -0.02
N THR A 285 27.93 8.17 -0.22
CA THR A 285 29.19 7.41 -0.33
C THR A 285 28.96 6.08 -1.05
N TYR A 286 30.00 5.24 -1.09
CA TYR A 286 29.97 3.89 -1.62
C TYR A 286 30.11 2.85 -0.51
N SER A 287 29.39 1.74 -0.60
CA SER A 287 29.71 0.50 0.13
C SER A 287 29.52 -0.72 -0.78
N SER A 288 30.14 -1.85 -0.42
CA SER A 288 30.05 -3.08 -1.23
C SER A 288 28.63 -3.62 -1.35
N ALA A 289 27.82 -3.50 -0.30
CA ALA A 289 26.43 -3.95 -0.30
C ALA A 289 25.52 -2.95 -1.03
N ASN A 290 25.66 -1.67 -0.69
CA ASN A 290 24.73 -0.62 -1.10
C ASN A 290 25.01 -0.04 -2.49
N GLY A 291 26.21 -0.30 -3.02
CA GLY A 291 26.72 0.45 -4.16
C GLY A 291 26.98 1.90 -3.79
N TYR A 292 26.86 2.80 -4.75
CA TYR A 292 26.73 4.22 -4.45
C TYR A 292 25.35 4.50 -3.88
N TYR A 293 25.29 5.23 -2.78
CA TYR A 293 24.03 5.48 -2.10
C TYR A 293 24.00 6.84 -1.40
N VAL A 294 22.78 7.30 -1.16
CA VAL A 294 22.48 8.52 -0.39
C VAL A 294 21.54 8.17 0.77
N VAL A 295 21.74 8.82 1.91
CA VAL A 295 20.81 8.80 3.04
C VAL A 295 20.46 10.24 3.38
N ILE A 296 19.16 10.55 3.42
CA ILE A 296 18.65 11.86 3.78
C ILE A 296 17.89 11.74 5.10
N ASP A 297 18.30 12.56 6.05
CA ASP A 297 17.60 12.80 7.31
C ASP A 297 16.59 13.93 7.13
N HIS A 298 15.31 13.64 7.39
CA HIS A 298 14.21 14.57 7.12
C HIS A 298 13.85 15.48 8.29
N ASP A 299 14.28 15.17 9.52
CA ASP A 299 14.14 16.12 10.64
C ASP A 299 15.26 17.18 10.63
N GLY A 300 16.36 16.88 9.92
CA GLY A 300 17.43 17.80 9.59
C GLY A 300 18.42 18.06 10.74
N ASP A 301 18.30 17.35 11.85
CA ASP A 301 19.20 17.50 13.00
C ASP A 301 20.57 16.84 12.77
N GLY A 302 20.68 15.99 11.74
CA GLY A 302 21.89 15.24 11.38
C GLY A 302 22.03 13.92 12.12
N ASN A 303 20.96 13.43 12.75
CA ASN A 303 20.90 12.20 13.50
C ASN A 303 19.72 11.35 12.99
N ILE A 304 20.00 10.39 12.11
CA ILE A 304 19.00 9.45 11.58
C ILE A 304 18.29 8.57 12.65
N ASN A 305 18.66 8.70 13.93
CA ASN A 305 18.07 7.96 15.05
C ASN A 305 16.93 8.71 15.76
N THR A 306 16.55 9.92 15.33
CA THR A 306 15.52 10.74 15.99
C THR A 306 14.23 10.87 15.19
N GLY A 307 14.29 10.73 13.86
CA GLY A 307 13.13 10.89 12.99
C GLY A 307 13.12 9.97 11.77
N VAL A 308 12.41 10.42 10.72
CA VAL A 308 12.32 9.70 9.45
C VAL A 308 13.56 9.99 8.59
N SER A 309 14.12 8.94 7.99
CA SER A 309 15.15 9.07 6.97
C SER A 309 14.80 8.25 5.73
N THR A 310 15.34 8.65 4.58
CA THR A 310 15.25 7.92 3.32
C THR A 310 16.61 7.45 2.84
N ARG A 311 16.63 6.31 2.15
CA ARG A 311 17.83 5.69 1.56
C ARG A 311 17.61 5.44 0.08
N TYR A 312 18.63 5.73 -0.72
CA TYR A 312 18.63 5.63 -2.18
C TYR A 312 19.86 4.86 -2.58
N LEU A 313 19.69 3.63 -3.02
CA LEU A 313 20.76 2.65 -3.19
C LEU A 313 21.01 2.34 -4.67
N HIS A 314 22.11 1.65 -4.94
CA HIS A 314 22.50 1.16 -6.27
C HIS A 314 22.69 2.25 -7.33
N LEU A 315 23.06 3.47 -6.93
CA LEU A 315 23.25 4.57 -7.89
C LEU A 315 24.33 4.24 -8.93
N LYS A 316 24.16 4.74 -10.16
CA LYS A 316 25.06 4.49 -11.31
C LYS A 316 26.47 5.06 -11.09
N TYR A 317 26.53 6.23 -10.47
CA TYR A 317 27.76 7.00 -10.24
C TYR A 317 27.82 7.47 -8.79
N SER A 318 28.95 8.08 -8.43
CA SER A 318 29.06 8.80 -7.15
C SER A 318 27.90 9.81 -7.01
N PRO A 319 27.30 9.94 -5.81
CA PRO A 319 26.19 10.86 -5.59
C PRO A 319 26.46 12.30 -6.05
N SER A 320 25.43 12.99 -6.52
CA SER A 320 25.49 14.41 -6.91
C SER A 320 25.49 15.36 -5.71
N VAL A 321 25.42 14.81 -4.51
CA VAL A 321 25.40 15.52 -3.21
C VAL A 321 26.45 14.95 -2.28
N THR A 322 26.75 15.69 -1.21
CA THR A 322 27.73 15.30 -0.19
C THR A 322 27.10 15.35 1.21
N ALA A 323 27.64 14.55 2.14
CA ALA A 323 27.20 14.58 3.53
C ALA A 323 27.26 15.99 4.12
N GLY A 324 26.23 16.38 4.86
CA GLY A 324 26.04 17.71 5.42
C GLY A 324 25.32 18.71 4.52
N ASN A 325 25.11 18.41 3.22
CA ASN A 325 24.29 19.27 2.36
C ASN A 325 22.83 19.28 2.84
N THR A 326 22.17 20.43 2.74
CA THR A 326 20.71 20.52 2.85
C THR A 326 20.12 20.47 1.45
N VAL A 327 19.15 19.59 1.24
CA VAL A 327 18.47 19.41 -0.05
C VAL A 327 16.98 19.72 0.09
N GLN A 328 16.39 20.21 -0.99
CA GLN A 328 14.94 20.34 -1.11
C GLN A 328 14.36 19.05 -1.69
N GLN A 329 13.06 18.81 -1.47
CA GLN A 329 12.34 17.78 -2.21
C GLN A 329 12.51 18.00 -3.71
N GLY A 330 12.73 16.94 -4.49
CA GLY A 330 12.94 17.04 -5.93
C GLY A 330 14.37 17.41 -6.34
N ALA A 331 15.27 17.71 -5.39
CA ALA A 331 16.68 17.93 -5.72
C ALA A 331 17.30 16.66 -6.31
N LEU A 332 18.08 16.81 -7.38
CA LEU A 332 18.85 15.71 -7.96
C LEU A 332 19.92 15.22 -6.98
N ILE A 333 19.91 13.93 -6.65
CA ILE A 333 20.88 13.32 -5.73
C ILE A 333 21.75 12.24 -6.38
N GLY A 334 21.36 11.76 -7.56
CA GLY A 334 22.13 10.80 -8.34
C GLY A 334 21.33 10.26 -9.51
N TYR A 335 21.77 9.12 -10.04
CA TYR A 335 21.15 8.46 -11.18
C TYR A 335 21.01 6.96 -10.90
N MET A 336 19.92 6.34 -11.37
CA MET A 336 19.62 4.93 -11.16
C MET A 336 20.67 4.05 -11.83
N GLY A 337 21.10 3.00 -11.15
CA GLY A 337 22.14 2.10 -11.63
C GLY A 337 22.02 0.70 -11.06
N ASP A 338 23.15 -0.01 -11.08
CA ASP A 338 23.28 -1.42 -10.70
C ASP A 338 24.58 -1.65 -9.91
N THR A 339 24.96 -0.70 -9.05
CA THR A 339 26.19 -0.84 -8.24
C THR A 339 25.93 -1.55 -6.92
N GLY A 340 26.95 -2.21 -6.38
CA GLY A 340 26.84 -2.97 -5.12
C GLY A 340 26.25 -4.37 -5.32
N LEU A 341 25.49 -4.85 -4.34
CA LEU A 341 24.78 -6.12 -4.43
C LEU A 341 23.43 -5.89 -5.11
N SER A 342 23.44 -5.91 -6.43
CA SER A 342 22.26 -5.68 -7.29
C SER A 342 22.29 -6.66 -8.47
N ASN A 343 21.11 -7.02 -8.98
CA ASN A 343 20.94 -8.01 -10.05
C ASN A 343 20.50 -7.36 -11.39
N GLY A 344 20.57 -6.04 -11.50
CA GLY A 344 20.11 -5.24 -12.63
C GLY A 344 19.75 -3.81 -12.23
N VAL A 345 19.60 -2.92 -13.21
CA VAL A 345 19.35 -1.49 -12.96
C VAL A 345 18.02 -1.29 -12.22
N HIS A 346 18.09 -0.75 -11.01
CA HIS A 346 16.91 -0.40 -10.23
C HIS A 346 17.26 0.62 -9.14
N LEU A 347 16.23 1.17 -8.50
CA LEU A 347 16.38 1.95 -7.28
C LEU A 347 15.78 1.15 -6.12
N HIS A 348 16.64 0.74 -5.17
CA HIS A 348 16.16 0.35 -3.85
C HIS A 348 15.96 1.62 -3.01
N PHE A 349 14.70 1.92 -2.72
CA PHE A 349 14.27 3.06 -1.93
C PHE A 349 13.81 2.59 -0.55
N GLY A 350 14.52 3.01 0.49
CA GLY A 350 14.18 2.69 1.87
C GLY A 350 13.65 3.91 2.63
N VAL A 351 12.65 3.70 3.48
CA VAL A 351 12.18 4.65 4.48
C VAL A 351 12.41 4.03 5.85
N ARG A 352 13.05 4.77 6.76
CA ARG A 352 13.35 4.34 8.13
C ARG A 352 12.85 5.37 9.13
N TYR A 353 12.51 4.91 10.32
CA TYR A 353 12.22 5.79 11.45
C TYR A 353 13.09 5.34 12.63
N GLN A 354 13.82 6.28 13.24
CA GLN A 354 14.78 6.00 14.32
C GLN A 354 15.70 4.81 13.98
N ASP A 355 16.67 5.07 13.12
CA ASP A 355 17.58 4.08 12.52
C ASP A 355 18.63 3.48 13.51
N SER A 356 18.27 3.39 14.79
CA SER A 356 19.02 2.75 15.88
C SER A 356 18.47 1.36 16.25
N GLY A 357 17.42 0.90 15.55
CA GLY A 357 16.81 -0.42 15.76
C GLY A 357 15.73 -0.46 16.84
N SER A 358 15.26 0.69 17.35
CA SER A 358 14.10 0.74 18.24
C SER A 358 12.79 0.62 17.43
N SER A 359 12.02 -0.43 17.73
CA SER A 359 10.74 -0.78 17.11
C SER A 359 9.75 0.38 17.08
N SER A 360 9.24 0.76 15.91
CA SER A 360 8.19 1.80 15.78
C SER A 360 7.50 1.79 14.41
N VAL A 361 7.00 0.61 14.01
CA VAL A 361 6.17 0.42 12.80
C VAL A 361 4.99 1.42 12.74
N ASN A 362 4.51 1.87 13.91
CA ASN A 362 3.43 2.84 14.02
C ASN A 362 3.73 4.14 13.26
N GLN A 363 4.97 4.64 13.35
CA GLN A 363 5.36 5.89 12.70
C GLN A 363 5.52 5.69 11.19
N LEU A 364 6.16 4.59 10.78
CA LEU A 364 6.34 4.28 9.37
C LEU A 364 5.05 4.02 8.62
N SER A 365 4.08 3.37 9.28
CA SER A 365 2.78 3.09 8.69
C SER A 365 1.96 4.34 8.35
N LYS A 366 2.34 5.50 8.90
CA LYS A 366 1.76 6.82 8.64
C LYS A 366 2.63 7.68 7.72
N VAL A 367 3.73 7.15 7.17
CA VAL A 367 4.48 7.82 6.11
C VAL A 367 3.74 7.61 4.79
N THR A 368 3.63 8.68 4.01
CA THR A 368 3.06 8.61 2.66
C THR A 368 4.10 8.97 1.62
N VAL A 369 3.99 8.35 0.44
CA VAL A 369 4.74 8.68 -0.78
C VAL A 369 3.70 8.95 -1.85
N ASP A 370 3.67 10.16 -2.40
CA ASP A 370 2.66 10.58 -3.39
C ASP A 370 1.21 10.29 -2.94
N GLY A 371 0.90 10.60 -1.67
CA GLY A 371 -0.43 10.43 -1.07
C GLY A 371 -0.85 8.97 -0.83
N GLN A 372 0.07 8.02 -0.98
CA GLN A 372 -0.15 6.60 -0.70
C GLN A 372 0.72 6.15 0.46
N ILE A 373 0.20 5.29 1.34
CA ILE A 373 1.04 4.57 2.31
C ILE A 373 2.00 3.63 1.58
N LEU A 374 3.16 3.34 2.18
CA LEU A 374 4.19 2.48 1.57
C LEU A 374 3.66 1.08 1.20
N LYS A 375 2.84 0.47 2.06
CA LYS A 375 2.17 -0.82 1.78
C LYS A 375 1.22 -0.77 0.57
N GLY A 376 0.82 0.42 0.12
CA GLY A 376 0.01 0.61 -1.08
C GLY A 376 0.80 0.43 -2.39
N TYR A 377 2.13 0.46 -2.33
CA TYR A 377 3.03 0.11 -3.43
C TYR A 377 3.24 -1.39 -3.43
N GLN A 378 2.44 -2.08 -4.24
CA GLN A 378 2.38 -3.53 -4.34
C GLN A 378 2.80 -3.97 -5.74
N THR A 379 3.46 -5.12 -5.78
CA THR A 379 3.77 -5.80 -7.04
C THR A 379 2.50 -6.41 -7.63
N LYS A 380 2.55 -6.71 -8.93
CA LYS A 380 1.50 -7.51 -9.58
C LYS A 380 2.11 -8.34 -10.68
N CYS A 381 1.86 -9.65 -10.65
CA CYS A 381 2.34 -10.62 -11.63
C CYS A 381 1.23 -10.99 -12.62
N SER A 382 1.63 -11.51 -13.77
CA SER A 382 0.71 -11.95 -14.82
C SER A 382 -0.04 -13.21 -14.42
N GLU A 383 -1.36 -13.22 -14.58
CA GLU A 383 -2.17 -14.41 -14.41
C GLU A 383 -2.70 -14.85 -15.79
N SER A 384 -2.28 -15.99 -16.32
CA SER A 384 -3.00 -16.63 -17.41
C SER A 384 -4.29 -17.31 -16.91
N ASN A 385 -5.41 -17.01 -17.59
CA ASN A 385 -6.79 -17.55 -17.47
C ASN A 385 -7.90 -16.68 -16.83
N GLY A 386 -7.78 -15.34 -16.88
CA GLY A 386 -8.93 -14.46 -16.63
C GLY A 386 -8.61 -13.03 -16.21
N ILE A 387 -7.38 -12.58 -16.44
CA ILE A 387 -6.83 -11.35 -15.86
C ILE A 387 -6.37 -10.42 -16.99
N PRO A 388 -6.58 -9.10 -16.87
CA PRO A 388 -6.26 -8.14 -17.93
C PRO A 388 -4.80 -8.20 -18.38
N THR A 389 -4.62 -8.26 -19.69
CA THR A 389 -3.42 -8.72 -20.42
C THR A 389 -2.35 -7.67 -20.70
N ASP A 390 -2.08 -6.71 -19.80
CA ASP A 390 -1.10 -5.60 -20.00
C ASP A 390 -0.50 -4.99 -18.68
N TRP A 391 -0.65 -5.63 -17.52
CA TRP A 391 -0.66 -4.89 -16.22
C TRP A 391 0.38 -5.36 -15.19
N ILE A 392 1.64 -4.97 -15.39
CA ILE A 392 2.57 -4.77 -14.27
C ILE A 392 2.17 -3.46 -13.56
N ARG A 393 2.19 -3.37 -12.23
CA ARG A 393 1.67 -2.17 -11.54
C ARG A 393 2.69 -1.03 -11.63
N TYR A 394 2.42 -0.13 -12.56
CA TYR A 394 3.12 1.13 -12.66
C TYR A 394 2.46 2.17 -11.75
N TYR A 395 3.28 2.93 -11.04
CA TYR A 395 2.85 3.98 -10.14
C TYR A 395 3.31 5.33 -10.68
N ARG A 396 2.39 6.28 -10.80
CA ARG A 396 2.71 7.62 -11.26
C ARG A 396 3.56 8.34 -10.21
N SER A 397 4.70 8.86 -10.62
CA SER A 397 5.46 9.82 -9.81
C SER A 397 4.88 11.22 -10.01
N TYR A 398 4.78 11.97 -8.92
CA TYR A 398 4.48 13.41 -8.95
C TYR A 398 5.67 14.27 -8.52
N ASN A 399 6.87 13.70 -8.42
CA ASN A 399 8.05 14.43 -8.01
C ASN A 399 8.63 15.25 -9.16
N THR A 400 8.62 16.57 -9.00
CA THR A 400 9.19 17.49 -9.99
C THR A 400 10.58 17.92 -9.56
N ALA A 401 11.54 17.89 -10.49
CA ALA A 401 12.89 18.38 -10.23
C ALA A 401 12.85 19.87 -9.83
N TYR A 402 13.65 20.22 -8.82
CA TYR A 402 13.76 21.57 -8.25
C TYR A 402 15.02 22.31 -8.68
#